data_AF-A0A6M1L2E8-F1
#
_entry.id   AF-A0A6M1L2E8-F1
#
_cell.length_a   1.000
_cell.length_b   1.000
_cell.length_c   1.000
_cell.angle_alpha   90.00
_cell.angle_beta   90.00
_cell.angle_gamma   90.00
#
_symmetry.space_group_name_H-M   'P 1'
#
loop_
_entity.id
_entity.type
_entity.pdbx_description
1 polymer ?
#
loop_
_entity_poly.entity_id
_entity_poly.type
_entity_poly.pdbx_seq_one_letter_code
_entity_poly.pdbx_strand_id
1 'polypeptide(L)'
;MTARFHVPLRPLWLCRACAAPWPCATARLALLAEYRDSHVALSIYLAGMLYDAVDDLYRLNPHDAPKPAALHDRFLGWAAPRAPRPQPTD
;
A
#
# COMPACT_ATOMS: atom_id res chain seq x y z
N MET A 1 17.03 -20.96 3.12
CA MET A 1 15.80 -20.20 3.42
C MET A 1 15.64 -19.11 2.38
N THR A 2 14.81 -19.32 1.36
CA THR A 2 14.46 -18.25 0.41
C THR A 2 13.70 -17.17 1.19
N ALA A 3 14.24 -15.95 1.25
CA ALA A 3 13.51 -14.81 1.80
C ALA A 3 12.16 -14.74 1.07
N ARG A 4 11.05 -14.91 1.80
CA ARG A 4 9.72 -14.83 1.18
C ARG A 4 9.47 -13.37 0.84
N PHE A 5 9.46 -13.02 -0.44
CA PHE A 5 9.13 -11.67 -0.86
C PHE A 5 7.69 -11.33 -0.44
N HIS A 6 7.52 -10.21 0.24
CA HIS A 6 6.21 -9.72 0.69
C HIS A 6 5.49 -8.99 -0.47
N VAL A 7 5.09 -9.77 -1.48
CA VAL A 7 4.44 -9.32 -2.72
C VAL A 7 2.92 -9.56 -2.70
N PRO A 8 2.13 -8.86 -3.53
CA PRO A 8 0.68 -9.04 -3.56
C PRO A 8 0.28 -10.41 -4.15
N LEU A 9 -0.77 -10.99 -3.59
CA LEU A 9 -1.52 -12.13 -4.09
C LEU A 9 -2.83 -11.62 -4.70
N ARG A 10 -2.84 -11.38 -6.01
CA ARG A 10 -4.07 -11.05 -6.75
C ARG A 10 -4.94 -12.30 -6.97
N PRO A 11 -6.28 -12.17 -7.00
CA PRO A 11 -7.08 -10.95 -6.84
C PRO A 11 -7.44 -10.63 -5.37
N LEU A 12 -6.93 -11.40 -4.41
CA LEU A 12 -7.27 -11.25 -2.98
C LEU A 12 -6.58 -10.03 -2.32
N TRP A 13 -5.52 -9.53 -2.95
CA TRP A 13 -4.65 -8.48 -2.43
C TRP A 13 -4.09 -8.80 -1.04
N LEU A 14 -3.90 -10.08 -0.71
CA LEU A 14 -3.19 -10.48 0.49
C LEU A 14 -1.69 -10.57 0.21
N CYS A 15 -0.87 -10.57 1.25
CA CYS A 15 0.56 -10.77 1.12
C CYS A 15 0.87 -12.25 0.96
N ARG A 16 1.63 -12.64 -0.07
CA ARG A 16 2.02 -14.06 -0.28
C ARG A 16 2.82 -14.65 0.88
N ALA A 17 3.58 -13.81 1.60
CA ALA A 17 4.48 -14.28 2.65
C ALA A 17 3.75 -14.49 4.00
N CYS A 18 2.81 -13.60 4.35
CA CYS A 18 2.20 -13.56 5.68
C CYS A 18 0.67 -13.52 5.70
N ALA A 19 0.01 -13.60 4.54
CA ALA A 19 -1.45 -13.55 4.38
C ALA A 19 -2.16 -12.28 4.90
N ALA A 20 -1.45 -11.32 5.50
CA ALA A 20 -2.01 -10.02 5.87
C ALA A 20 -2.38 -9.20 4.62
N PRO A 21 -3.29 -8.20 4.72
CA PRO A 21 -3.61 -7.30 3.62
C PRO A 21 -2.35 -6.64 3.05
N TRP A 22 -2.08 -6.82 1.75
CA TRP A 22 -0.95 -6.19 1.08
C TRP A 22 -1.31 -4.74 0.66
N PRO A 23 -0.47 -3.72 0.91
CA PRO A 23 0.86 -3.78 1.51
C PRO A 23 0.81 -4.06 3.02
N CYS A 24 1.40 -5.19 3.43
CA CYS A 24 1.57 -5.54 4.84
C CYS A 24 2.76 -4.77 5.43
N ALA A 25 2.91 -4.71 6.76
CA ALA A 25 3.95 -3.91 7.42
C ALA A 25 5.36 -4.12 6.83
N THR A 26 5.78 -5.37 6.61
CA THR A 26 7.08 -5.68 6.00
C THR A 26 7.19 -5.21 4.55
N ALA A 27 6.12 -5.33 3.76
CA ALA A 27 6.09 -4.81 2.40
C ALA A 27 6.23 -3.29 2.38
N ARG A 28 5.58 -2.58 3.31
CA ARG A 28 5.69 -1.11 3.43
C ARG A 28 7.13 -0.70 3.71
N LEU A 29 7.79 -1.35 4.67
CA LEU A 29 9.19 -1.07 4.99
C LEU A 29 10.13 -1.37 3.81
N ALA A 30 9.93 -2.49 3.12
CA ALA A 30 10.72 -2.83 1.93
C ALA A 30 10.54 -1.79 0.82
N LEU A 31 9.31 -1.39 0.54
CA LEU A 31 8.99 -0.37 -0.46
C LEU A 31 9.56 1.01 -0.09
N LEU A 32 9.52 1.41 1.19
CA LEU A 32 10.16 2.64 1.64
C LEU A 32 11.68 2.60 1.46
N ALA A 33 12.32 1.45 1.71
CA ALA A 33 13.76 1.29 1.53
C ALA A 33 14.17 1.28 0.05
N GLU A 34 13.37 0.65 -0.80
CA GLU A 34 13.58 0.57 -2.26
C GLU A 34 13.40 1.94 -2.92
N TYR A 35 12.37 2.69 -2.54
CA TYR A 35 12.05 4.01 -3.09
C TYR A 35 12.55 5.17 -2.22
N ARG A 36 13.56 4.95 -1.37
CA ARG A 36 14.06 5.97 -0.42
C ARG A 36 14.46 7.29 -1.09
N ASP A 37 14.89 7.22 -2.35
CA ASP A 37 15.38 8.37 -3.12
C ASP A 37 14.21 9.12 -3.81
N SER A 38 12.99 8.57 -3.82
CA SER A 38 11.81 9.23 -4.40
C SER A 38 10.48 8.67 -3.86
N HIS A 39 9.91 9.38 -2.88
CA HIS A 39 8.56 9.11 -2.37
C HIS A 39 7.46 9.36 -3.42
N VAL A 40 7.73 10.23 -4.41
CA VAL A 40 6.81 10.49 -5.52
C VAL A 40 6.70 9.24 -6.39
N ALA A 41 7.83 8.60 -6.72
CA ALA A 41 7.84 7.36 -7.47
C ALA A 41 7.13 6.22 -6.71
N LEU A 42 7.33 6.15 -5.39
CA LEU A 42 6.59 5.21 -4.53
C LEU A 42 5.08 5.43 -4.60
N SER A 43 4.65 6.70 -4.49
CA SER A 43 3.24 7.07 -4.53
C SER A 43 2.60 6.72 -5.87
N ILE A 44 3.30 6.95 -6.99
CA ILE A 44 2.84 6.60 -8.34
C ILE A 44 2.69 5.07 -8.47
N TYR A 45 3.70 4.31 -8.04
CA TYR A 45 3.63 2.84 -8.05
C TYR A 45 2.44 2.32 -7.23
N LEU A 46 2.26 2.84 -6.02
CA LEU A 46 1.16 2.44 -5.14
C LEU A 46 -0.21 2.89 -5.65
N ALA A 47 -0.30 4.00 -6.38
CA ALA A 47 -1.54 4.43 -7.02
C ALA A 47 -1.97 3.46 -8.14
N GLY A 48 -1.02 2.97 -8.94
CA GLY A 48 -1.29 1.92 -9.94
C GLY A 48 -1.77 0.61 -9.27
N MET A 49 -1.11 0.21 -8.18
CA MET A 49 -1.54 -0.95 -7.41
C MET A 49 -2.90 -0.77 -6.74
N LEU A 50 -3.22 0.45 -6.28
CA LEU A 50 -4.54 0.78 -5.73
C LEU A 50 -5.63 0.65 -6.81
N TYR A 51 -5.39 1.15 -8.02
CA TYR A 51 -6.33 1.04 -9.14
C TYR A 51 -6.67 -0.43 -9.44
N ASP A 52 -5.64 -1.27 -9.57
CA ASP A 52 -5.81 -2.70 -9.79
C ASP A 52 -6.52 -3.40 -8.60
N ALA A 53 -6.25 -2.95 -7.37
CA ALA A 53 -6.86 -3.51 -6.18
C ALA A 53 -8.35 -3.18 -6.05
N VAL A 54 -8.74 -1.96 -6.43
CA VAL A 54 -10.14 -1.58 -6.48
C VAL A 54 -10.88 -2.48 -7.46
N ASP A 55 -10.38 -2.62 -8.71
CA ASP A 55 -11.04 -3.44 -9.72
C ASP A 55 -11.16 -4.91 -9.29
N ASP A 56 -10.07 -5.52 -8.82
CA ASP A 56 -10.06 -6.92 -8.38
C ASP A 56 -11.01 -7.16 -7.19
N LEU A 57 -10.94 -6.33 -6.14
CA LEU A 57 -11.71 -6.54 -4.91
C LEU A 57 -13.21 -6.31 -5.13
N TYR A 58 -13.58 -5.29 -5.92
CA TYR A 58 -14.98 -5.05 -6.28
C TYR A 58 -15.53 -6.17 -7.16
N ARG A 59 -14.74 -6.74 -8.08
CA ARG A 59 -15.16 -7.90 -8.87
C ARG A 59 -15.30 -9.16 -8.02
N LEU A 60 -14.40 -9.36 -7.05
CA LEU A 60 -14.40 -10.54 -6.18
C LEU A 60 -15.60 -10.56 -5.24
N ASN A 61 -15.94 -9.41 -4.64
CA ASN A 61 -17.11 -9.29 -3.79
C ASN A 61 -17.73 -7.87 -3.88
N PRO A 62 -18.67 -7.65 -4.81
CA PRO A 62 -19.29 -6.34 -5.02
C PRO A 62 -20.04 -5.79 -3.79
N HIS A 63 -20.50 -6.66 -2.89
CA HIS A 63 -21.35 -6.29 -1.75
C HIS A 63 -20.58 -6.02 -0.46
N ASP A 64 -19.31 -6.44 -0.39
CA ASP A 64 -18.46 -6.30 0.80
C ASP A 64 -17.05 -5.78 0.44
N ALA A 65 -16.95 -5.02 -0.65
CA ALA A 65 -15.69 -4.41 -1.03
C ALA A 65 -15.25 -3.36 0.01
N PRO A 66 -13.94 -3.27 0.34
CA PRO A 66 -13.45 -2.25 1.26
C PRO A 66 -13.80 -0.84 0.79
N LYS A 67 -14.18 0.03 1.74
CA LYS A 67 -14.51 1.44 1.44
C LYS A 67 -13.32 2.15 0.77
N PRO A 68 -13.56 3.09 -0.17
CA PRO A 68 -12.48 3.82 -0.86
C PRO A 68 -11.45 4.46 0.09
N ALA A 69 -11.90 5.06 1.19
CA ALA A 69 -11.00 5.64 2.20
C ALA A 69 -10.07 4.59 2.84
N ALA A 70 -10.58 3.39 3.13
CA ALA A 70 -9.77 2.31 3.69
C ALA A 70 -8.71 1.80 2.70
N LEU A 71 -9.04 1.78 1.40
CA LEU A 71 -8.08 1.44 0.35
C LEU A 71 -7.03 2.55 0.18
N HIS A 72 -7.44 3.83 0.20
CA HIS A 72 -6.51 4.95 0.22
C HIS A 72 -5.52 4.85 1.39
N ASP A 73 -6.00 4.68 2.62
CA ASP A 73 -5.13 4.64 3.81
C ASP A 73 -4.18 3.45 3.79
N ARG A 74 -4.65 2.32 3.24
CA ARG A 74 -3.86 1.11 3.07
C ARG A 74 -2.73 1.26 2.05
N PHE A 75 -2.98 1.88 0.92
CA PHE A 75 -2.01 1.99 -0.18
C PHE A 75 -1.20 3.28 -0.12
N LEU A 76 -1.82 4.44 0.08
CA LEU A 76 -1.20 5.76 -0.08
C LEU A 76 -1.01 6.51 1.24
N GLY A 77 -1.84 6.27 2.25
CA GLY A 77 -1.87 7.05 3.50
C GLY A 77 -0.56 7.06 4.31
N TRP A 78 0.38 6.19 3.98
CA TRP A 78 1.71 6.11 4.61
C TRP A 78 2.88 6.37 3.66
N ALA A 79 2.65 6.51 2.35
CA ALA A 79 3.68 6.58 1.32
C ALA A 79 4.32 7.98 1.20
N ALA A 80 3.54 9.02 1.47
CA ALA A 80 4.03 10.40 1.47
C ALA A 80 4.89 10.68 2.71
N PRO A 81 5.97 11.47 2.60
CA PRO A 81 6.64 12.02 3.76
C PRO A 81 5.62 12.78 4.60
N ARG A 82 5.62 12.59 5.91
CA ARG A 82 4.85 13.47 6.79
C ARG A 82 5.33 14.89 6.53
N ALA A 83 4.40 15.78 6.17
CA ALA A 83 4.69 17.21 6.14
C ALA A 83 5.31 17.59 7.50
N PRO A 84 6.36 18.42 7.53
CA PRO A 84 6.87 18.96 8.77
C PRO A 84 5.70 19.51 9.57
N ARG A 85 5.57 19.11 10.84
CA ARG A 85 4.58 19.72 11.72
C ARG A 85 4.83 21.24 11.66
N PRO A 86 3.82 22.08 11.42
CA PRO A 86 3.99 23.52 11.51
C PRO A 86 4.64 23.83 12.86
N GLN A 87 5.83 24.42 12.83
CA GLN A 87 6.48 24.93 14.02
C GLN A 87 5.58 26.06 14.54
N PRO A 88 5.16 26.08 15.82
CA PRO A 88 4.51 27.24 16.37
C PRO A 88 5.44 28.44 16.18
N THR A 89 5.01 29.45 15.42
CA THR A 89 5.66 30.75 15.40
C THR A 89 5.40 31.41 16.75
N ASP A 90 6.47 31.73 17.49
CA ASP A 90 6.44 32.64 18.64
C ASP A 90 5.81 33.99 18.27
#